data_AF-Q5NWU9-F1
#
_entry.id   AF-Q5NWU9-F1
#
_cell.length_a   1.000
_cell.length_b   1.000
_cell.length_c   1.000
_cell.angle_alpha   90.00
_cell.angle_beta   90.00
_cell.angle_gamma   90.00
#
_symmetry.space_group_name_H-M   'P 1'
#
loop_
_entity.id
_entity.type
_entity.pdbx_description
1 polymer ?
#
loop_
_entity_poly.entity_id
_entity_poly.type
_entity_poly.pdbx_seq_one_letter_code
_entity_poly.pdbx_strand_id
1 'polypeptide(L)'
;MGWNSGYTVFEATVVGAYDLGKLDKALLAVLMEPYRRTDIDSGGSCDLTSKDGKGVEQIVIETWGLEMPTNPSCESDADPDAWDAYHDAVYCKFREVTAHFGWA
;
A
#
# COMPACT_ATOMS: atom_id res chain seq x y z
N MET A 1 17.62 -1.99 -10.01
CA MET A 1 17.81 -1.10 -8.85
C MET A 1 16.48 -0.42 -8.75
N GLY A 2 15.77 -0.69 -7.66
CA GLY A 2 14.42 -0.20 -7.45
C GLY A 2 14.31 1.32 -7.60
N TRP A 3 13.19 1.78 -8.13
CA TRP A 3 12.84 3.18 -8.25
C TRP A 3 12.20 3.68 -6.96
N ASN A 4 13.01 3.81 -5.91
CA ASN A 4 12.57 4.22 -4.57
C ASN A 4 11.85 5.56 -4.57
N SER A 5 12.35 6.55 -5.33
CA SER A 5 11.70 7.87 -5.38
C SER A 5 10.31 7.80 -6.01
N GLY A 6 10.04 6.82 -6.89
CA GLY A 6 8.71 6.57 -7.42
C GLY A 6 7.75 6.15 -6.32
N TYR A 7 8.20 5.26 -5.42
CA TYR A 7 7.42 4.83 -4.27
C TYR A 7 7.14 5.96 -3.29
N THR A 8 8.14 6.79 -2.97
CA THR A 8 7.95 7.97 -2.12
C THR A 8 6.88 8.92 -2.66
N VAL A 9 6.89 9.18 -3.97
CA VAL A 9 5.88 10.05 -4.61
C VAL A 9 4.51 9.39 -4.63
N PHE A 10 4.45 8.10 -4.95
CA PHE A 10 3.23 7.30 -4.94
C PHE A 10 2.57 7.31 -3.56
N GLU A 11 3.32 6.99 -2.51
CA GLU A 11 2.88 6.96 -1.12
C GLU A 11 2.26 8.29 -0.70
N ALA A 12 3.00 9.40 -0.85
CA ALA A 12 2.51 10.73 -0.48
C ALA A 12 1.23 11.11 -1.23
N THR A 13 1.14 10.77 -2.52
CA THR A 13 -0.01 11.11 -3.36
C THR A 13 -1.25 10.30 -2.97
N VAL A 14 -1.10 9.01 -2.74
CA VAL A 14 -2.21 8.11 -2.36
C VAL A 14 -2.74 8.46 -0.97
N VAL A 15 -1.85 8.62 0.01
CA VAL A 15 -2.24 9.00 1.37
C VAL A 15 -2.96 10.34 1.38
N GLY A 16 -2.42 11.34 0.67
CA GLY A 16 -3.05 12.66 0.56
C GLY A 16 -4.43 12.64 -0.11
N ALA A 17 -4.59 11.86 -1.19
CA ALA A 17 -5.88 11.72 -1.87
C ALA A 17 -6.92 10.99 -0.99
N TYR A 18 -6.48 9.99 -0.21
CA TYR A 18 -7.33 9.26 0.75
C TYR A 18 -7.82 10.18 1.86
N ASP A 19 -6.93 10.96 2.46
CA ASP A 19 -7.22 11.92 3.54
C ASP A 19 -8.17 13.05 3.15
N LEU A 20 -8.29 13.33 1.86
CA LEU A 20 -9.25 14.27 1.28
C LEU A 20 -10.62 13.63 1.00
N GLY A 21 -10.76 12.31 1.19
CA GLY A 21 -11.96 11.55 0.85
C GLY A 21 -12.24 11.53 -0.65
N LYS A 22 -11.20 11.64 -1.48
CA LYS A 22 -11.30 11.71 -2.95
C LYS A 22 -10.76 10.48 -3.66
N LEU A 23 -10.11 9.58 -2.92
CA LEU A 23 -9.55 8.37 -3.48
C LEU A 23 -10.64 7.31 -3.67
N ASP A 24 -11.02 7.09 -4.93
CA ASP A 24 -11.78 5.92 -5.36
C ASP A 24 -10.91 5.02 -6.25
N LYS A 25 -11.45 3.84 -6.61
CA LYS A 25 -10.72 2.86 -7.44
C LYS A 25 -10.30 3.44 -8.80
N ALA A 26 -11.12 4.30 -9.40
CA ALA A 26 -10.83 4.86 -10.71
C ALA A 26 -9.68 5.86 -10.63
N LEU A 27 -9.68 6.74 -9.62
CA LEU A 27 -8.59 7.66 -9.35
C LEU A 27 -7.31 6.91 -8.98
N LEU A 28 -7.39 5.89 -8.13
CA LEU A 28 -6.24 5.06 -7.79
C LEU A 28 -5.61 4.43 -9.05
N ALA A 29 -6.42 3.89 -9.96
CA ALA A 29 -5.90 3.35 -11.21
C ALA A 29 -5.17 4.41 -12.06
N VAL A 30 -5.70 5.63 -12.12
CA VAL A 30 -5.04 6.76 -12.80
C VAL A 30 -3.72 7.13 -12.10
N LEU A 31 -3.68 7.13 -10.78
CA LEU A 31 -2.47 7.42 -10.00
C LEU A 31 -1.40 6.33 -10.13
N MET A 32 -1.79 5.08 -10.37
CA MET A 32 -0.87 3.95 -10.54
C MET A 32 -0.28 3.85 -11.96
N GLU A 33 -0.97 4.40 -12.97
CA GLU A 33 -0.58 4.31 -14.38
C GLU A 33 0.82 4.85 -14.72
N PRO A 34 1.30 5.99 -14.14
CA PRO A 34 2.66 6.48 -14.37
C PRO A 34 3.76 5.50 -13.93
N TYR A 35 3.44 4.56 -13.06
CA TYR A 35 4.35 3.52 -12.55
C TYR A 35 4.19 2.20 -13.29
N ARG A 36 3.43 2.15 -14.39
CA ARG A 36 3.23 0.92 -15.16
C ARG A 36 4.56 0.39 -15.70
N ARG A 37 4.82 -0.90 -15.49
CA ARG A 37 6.03 -1.61 -15.94
C ARG A 37 7.33 -1.00 -15.43
N THR A 38 7.30 -0.37 -14.26
CA THR A 38 8.51 0.14 -13.59
C THR A 38 8.91 -0.76 -12.44
N ASP A 39 10.20 -0.70 -12.08
CA ASP A 39 10.82 -1.37 -10.93
C ASP A 39 10.57 -0.54 -9.65
N ILE A 40 9.35 -0.07 -9.42
CA ILE A 40 9.02 0.74 -8.24
C ILE A 40 9.09 -0.10 -6.97
N ASP A 41 9.80 0.41 -5.97
CA ASP A 41 10.30 -0.38 -4.83
C ASP A 41 9.90 0.26 -3.50
N SER A 42 9.31 -0.55 -2.61
CA SER A 42 8.87 -0.13 -1.28
C SER A 42 10.03 0.29 -0.36
N GLY A 43 11.28 0.05 -0.74
CA GLY A 43 12.46 0.64 -0.09
C GLY A 43 12.51 2.18 -0.16
N GLY A 44 11.61 2.82 -0.90
CA GLY A 44 11.36 4.27 -0.87
C GLY A 44 10.29 4.73 0.12
N SER A 45 9.70 3.84 0.92
CA SER A 45 8.69 4.16 1.94
C SER A 45 9.20 5.24 2.90
N CYS A 46 8.33 6.18 3.23
CA CYS A 46 8.52 7.15 4.30
C CYS A 46 7.59 6.86 5.50
N ASP A 47 6.95 5.69 5.52
CA ASP A 47 6.05 5.19 6.55
C ASP A 47 4.93 6.20 6.85
N LEU A 48 4.40 6.80 5.78
CA LEU A 48 3.32 7.78 5.89
C LEU A 48 2.01 7.07 6.25
N THR A 49 1.29 7.66 7.20
CA THR A 49 -0.03 7.19 7.61
C THR A 49 -1.10 8.25 7.33
N SER A 50 -2.29 7.79 6.94
CA SER A 50 -3.49 8.64 6.84
C SER A 50 -3.97 9.10 8.23
N LYS A 51 -4.95 10.01 8.24
CA LYS A 51 -5.59 10.50 9.47
C LYS A 51 -6.22 9.42 10.33
N ASP A 52 -6.64 8.30 9.74
CA ASP A 52 -7.18 7.13 10.44
C ASP A 52 -6.12 6.05 10.73
N GLY A 53 -4.84 6.35 10.49
CA GLY A 53 -3.71 5.50 10.86
C GLY A 53 -3.36 4.41 9.86
N LYS A 54 -3.91 4.42 8.65
CA LYS A 54 -3.61 3.43 7.62
C LYS A 54 -2.37 3.81 6.82
N GLY A 55 -1.53 2.81 6.52
CA GLY A 55 -0.43 2.93 5.57
C GLY A 55 -0.92 2.86 4.12
N VAL A 56 -0.03 3.21 3.17
CA VAL A 56 -0.35 3.20 1.74
C VAL A 56 -0.84 1.84 1.24
N GLU A 57 -0.25 0.73 1.69
CA GLU A 57 -0.64 -0.62 1.25
C GLU A 57 -2.08 -0.93 1.64
N GLN A 58 -2.47 -0.63 2.89
CA GLN A 58 -3.84 -0.79 3.37
C GLN A 58 -4.82 0.08 2.59
N ILE A 59 -4.49 1.35 2.37
CA ILE A 59 -5.31 2.29 1.58
C ILE A 59 -5.54 1.73 0.16
N VAL A 60 -4.49 1.19 -0.48
CA VAL A 60 -4.57 0.63 -1.83
C VAL A 60 -5.47 -0.61 -1.86
N ILE A 61 -5.32 -1.54 -0.91
CA ILE A 61 -6.14 -2.76 -0.79
C ILE A 61 -7.62 -2.39 -0.63
N GLU A 62 -7.93 -1.51 0.34
CA GLU A 62 -9.29 -1.06 0.63
C GLU A 62 -9.91 -0.36 -0.59
N THR A 63 -9.19 0.59 -1.18
CA THR A 63 -9.67 1.37 -2.33
C THR A 63 -9.88 0.48 -3.56
N TRP A 64 -9.04 -0.53 -3.77
CA TRP A 64 -9.20 -1.47 -4.87
C TRP A 64 -10.38 -2.43 -4.68
N GLY A 65 -10.92 -2.52 -3.46
CA GLY A 65 -12.03 -3.39 -3.08
C GLY A 65 -11.60 -4.82 -2.74
N LEU A 66 -10.35 -5.03 -2.32
CA LEU A 66 -9.89 -6.31 -1.83
C LEU A 66 -10.20 -6.45 -0.33
N GLU A 67 -10.36 -7.68 0.14
CA GLU A 67 -10.53 -7.97 1.57
C GLU A 67 -9.23 -7.66 2.32
N MET A 68 -9.34 -6.81 3.34
CA MET A 68 -8.22 -6.45 4.19
C MET A 68 -7.85 -7.63 5.10
N PRO A 69 -6.57 -8.04 5.16
CA PRO A 69 -6.12 -9.00 6.16
C PRO A 69 -6.49 -8.55 7.58
N THR A 70 -6.88 -9.50 8.43
CA THR A 70 -7.25 -9.20 9.82
C THR A 70 -6.02 -8.93 10.66
N ASN A 71 -6.01 -7.78 11.34
CA ASN A 71 -4.94 -7.43 12.25
C ASN A 71 -4.88 -8.42 13.44
N PRO A 72 -3.68 -8.83 13.91
CA PRO A 72 -3.57 -9.62 15.12
C PRO A 72 -4.22 -8.92 16.32
N SER A 73 -4.84 -9.68 17.22
CA SER A 73 -5.52 -9.11 18.41
C SER A 73 -4.57 -8.79 19.57
N CYS A 74 -3.28 -9.05 19.41
CA CYS A 74 -2.26 -8.89 20.44
C CYS A 74 -1.23 -7.83 20.03
N GLU A 75 -0.47 -7.33 20.99
CA GLU A 75 0.65 -6.41 20.75
C GLU A 75 1.76 -7.10 19.93
N SER A 76 2.52 -6.32 19.14
CA SER A 76 3.60 -6.83 18.27
C SER A 76 4.61 -7.70 19.01
N ASP A 77 5.02 -7.25 20.19
CA ASP A 77 6.06 -7.91 20.97
C ASP A 77 5.57 -9.18 21.66
N ALA A 78 4.25 -9.38 21.75
CA ALA A 78 3.65 -10.55 22.38
C ALA A 78 3.59 -11.75 21.42
N ASP A 79 3.41 -11.50 20.12
CA ASP A 79 3.42 -12.54 19.08
C ASP A 79 3.96 -11.96 17.75
N PRO A 80 5.30 -11.80 17.62
CA PRO A 80 5.92 -11.26 16.42
C PRO A 80 5.59 -12.08 15.17
N ASP A 81 5.47 -13.41 15.28
CA ASP A 81 5.17 -14.29 14.15
C ASP A 81 3.77 -14.02 13.57
N ALA A 82 2.78 -13.73 14.42
CA ALA A 82 1.45 -13.34 13.97
C ALA A 82 1.46 -11.99 13.23
N TRP A 83 2.28 -11.04 13.67
CA TRP A 83 2.43 -9.75 13.01
C TRP A 83 3.20 -9.85 11.69
N ASP A 84 4.27 -10.64 11.64
CA ASP A 84 4.99 -10.93 10.40
C ASP A 84 4.04 -11.58 9.37
N ALA A 85 3.25 -12.56 9.79
CA ALA A 85 2.24 -13.18 8.92
C ALA A 85 1.17 -12.19 8.43
N TYR A 86 0.77 -11.24 9.28
CA TYR A 86 -0.13 -10.16 8.90
C TYR A 86 0.49 -9.24 7.85
N HIS A 87 1.72 -8.77 8.07
CA HIS A 87 2.43 -7.91 7.14
C HIS A 87 2.66 -8.60 5.80
N ASP A 88 3.04 -9.88 5.80
CA ASP A 88 3.16 -10.69 4.58
C ASP A 88 1.83 -10.80 3.82
N ALA A 89 0.71 -10.97 4.53
CA ALA A 89 -0.61 -11.03 3.92
C ALA A 89 -1.03 -9.69 3.30
N VAL A 90 -0.76 -8.57 3.99
CA VAL A 90 -1.00 -7.21 3.47
C VAL A 90 -0.15 -6.99 2.22
N TYR A 91 1.15 -7.29 2.29
CA TYR A 91 2.05 -7.15 1.15
C TYR A 91 1.61 -8.00 -0.04
N CYS A 92 1.19 -9.26 0.17
CA CYS A 92 0.65 -10.11 -0.89
C CYS A 92 -0.58 -9.49 -1.56
N LYS A 93 -1.52 -8.95 -0.78
CA LYS A 93 -2.72 -8.28 -1.31
C LYS A 93 -2.39 -6.99 -2.05
N PHE A 94 -1.44 -6.20 -1.54
CA PHE A 94 -0.93 -5.04 -2.25
C PHE A 94 -0.31 -5.44 -3.60
N ARG A 95 0.48 -6.53 -3.64
CA ARG A 95 1.04 -7.05 -4.89
C ARG A 95 0.00 -7.56 -5.88
N GLU A 96 -1.13 -8.09 -5.42
CA GLU A 96 -2.25 -8.40 -6.32
C GLU A 96 -2.70 -7.14 -7.09
N VAL A 97 -2.74 -5.98 -6.42
CA VAL A 97 -3.10 -4.71 -7.06
C VAL A 97 -1.99 -4.23 -8.01
N THR A 98 -0.75 -4.19 -7.55
CA THR A 98 0.37 -3.66 -8.35
C THR A 98 0.71 -4.53 -9.57
N ALA A 99 0.41 -5.83 -9.52
CA ALA A 99 0.55 -6.74 -10.67
C ALA A 99 -0.32 -6.32 -11.87
N HIS A 100 -1.48 -5.67 -11.66
CA HIS A 100 -2.28 -5.11 -12.76
C HIS A 100 -1.54 -4.00 -13.54
N PHE A 101 -0.55 -3.39 -12.91
CA PHE A 101 0.30 -2.34 -13.48
C PHE A 101 1.68 -2.87 -13.86
N GLY A 102 1.98 -4.14 -13.58
CA GLY A 102 3.25 -4.78 -13.93
C GLY A 102 4.44 -4.20 -13.17
N TRP A 103 4.25 -3.82 -11.91
CA TRP A 103 5.37 -3.48 -11.03
C TRP A 103 6.27 -4.72 -10.86
N ALA A 104 7.59 -4.52 -10.92
CA ALA A 104 8.58 -5.60 -10.87
C ALA A 104 8.97 -5.99 -9.43
#